data_AF-A0A5C3NG70-F1
#
_entry.id   AF-A0A5C3NG70-F1
#
_cell.length_a   1.000
_cell.length_b   1.000
_cell.length_c   1.000
_cell.angle_alpha   90.00
_cell.angle_beta   90.00
_cell.angle_gamma   90.00
#
_symmetry.space_group_name_H-M   'P 1'
#
loop_
_entity.id
_entity.type
_entity.pdbx_description
1 polymer ?
#
loop_
_entity_poly.entity_id
_entity_poly.type
_entity_poly.pdbx_seq_one_letter_code
_entity_poly.pdbx_strand_id
1 'polypeptide(L)'
;MTDTQIPAADANALYFAVAVLAMTVWEYLIMLDMEIDFFWSGPWTLSRILFFLNRYIPLSVTGLVFHVLCVKTASNSIIISIAVLTGLGLTTTEVMHAVRLWHMFTSSTPIKCVILSISLVYNIVQWALLASYLRSPASALHFYSGKAWIPALLIHFLLFLLTVVRAFVPRRRSADGRWLRNRVLKE
;
A
#
# COMPACT_ATOMS: atom_id res chain seq x y z
N MET A 1 -10.45 -16.88 -27.92
CA MET A 1 -10.00 -15.66 -27.23
C MET A 1 -11.20 -14.73 -27.24
N THR A 2 -12.01 -14.76 -26.19
CA THR A 2 -13.28 -14.03 -26.10
C THR A 2 -13.00 -12.66 -25.50
N ASP A 3 -13.11 -11.61 -26.30
CA ASP A 3 -13.08 -10.24 -25.81
C ASP A 3 -14.32 -10.02 -24.92
N THR A 4 -14.10 -9.91 -23.63
CA THR A 4 -15.14 -9.53 -22.68
C THR A 4 -15.48 -8.07 -22.91
N GLN A 5 -16.62 -7.78 -23.54
CA GLN A 5 -17.13 -6.42 -23.61
C GLN A 5 -17.49 -5.97 -22.19
N ILE A 6 -16.75 -4.98 -21.69
CA ILE A 6 -17.05 -4.31 -20.44
C ILE A 6 -18.32 -3.50 -20.70
N PRO A 7 -19.37 -3.59 -19.86
CA PRO A 7 -20.55 -2.74 -19.99
C PRO A 7 -20.10 -1.29 -20.13
N ALA A 8 -20.77 -0.51 -20.98
CA ALA A 8 -20.38 0.86 -21.30
C ALA A 8 -19.96 1.59 -20.02
N ALA A 9 -18.66 1.92 -19.91
CA ALA A 9 -18.13 2.53 -18.71
C ALA A 9 -18.98 3.77 -18.39
N ASP A 10 -19.60 3.77 -17.21
CA ASP A 10 -20.39 4.91 -16.74
C ASP A 10 -19.52 6.16 -16.84
N ALA A 11 -20.02 7.24 -17.42
CA ALA A 11 -19.25 8.48 -17.60
C ALA A 11 -18.59 8.94 -16.29
N ASN A 12 -19.25 8.68 -15.16
CA ASN A 12 -18.76 8.91 -13.80
C ASN A 12 -17.45 8.16 -13.50
N ALA A 13 -17.32 6.89 -13.91
CA ALA A 13 -16.12 6.09 -13.70
C ALA A 13 -14.94 6.64 -14.50
N LEU A 14 -15.18 7.13 -15.73
CA LEU A 14 -14.16 7.78 -16.54
C LEU A 14 -13.72 9.11 -15.92
N TYR A 15 -14.65 9.98 -15.51
CA TYR A 15 -14.30 11.24 -14.84
C TYR A 15 -13.50 11.00 -13.55
N PHE A 16 -13.89 9.99 -12.77
CA PHE A 16 -13.17 9.61 -11.56
C PHE A 16 -11.74 9.12 -11.89
N ALA A 17 -11.58 8.26 -12.90
CA ALA A 17 -10.26 7.78 -13.30
C ALA A 17 -9.35 8.91 -13.81
N VAL A 18 -9.90 9.85 -14.59
CA VAL A 18 -9.17 11.05 -15.04
C VAL A 18 -8.73 11.89 -13.84
N ALA A 19 -9.63 12.14 -12.88
CA ALA A 19 -9.31 12.90 -11.69
C ALA A 19 -8.21 12.24 -10.84
N VAL A 20 -8.30 10.93 -10.61
CA VAL A 20 -7.28 10.17 -9.88
C VAL A 20 -5.94 10.19 -10.61
N LEU A 21 -5.94 9.97 -11.93
CA LEU A 21 -4.71 10.03 -12.73
C LEU A 21 -4.08 11.42 -12.69
N ALA A 22 -4.86 12.48 -12.85
CA ALA A 22 -4.38 13.85 -12.79
C ALA A 22 -3.79 14.18 -11.42
N MET A 23 -4.46 13.77 -10.34
CA MET A 23 -3.97 13.93 -8.97
C MET A 23 -2.67 13.17 -8.74
N THR A 24 -2.58 11.91 -9.19
CA THR A 24 -1.36 11.12 -9.07
C THR A 24 -0.21 11.77 -9.85
N VAL A 25 -0.44 12.18 -11.11
CA VAL A 25 0.59 12.86 -11.91
C VAL A 25 1.03 14.17 -11.24
N TRP A 26 0.09 14.95 -10.71
CA TRP A 26 0.38 16.17 -9.99
C TRP A 26 1.29 15.95 -8.78
N GLU A 27 0.98 14.97 -7.93
CA GLU A 27 1.82 14.60 -6.78
C GLU A 27 3.25 14.22 -7.19
N TYR A 28 3.41 13.59 -8.36
CA TYR A 28 4.71 13.26 -8.89
C TYR A 28 5.52 14.48 -9.31
N LEU A 29 4.88 15.43 -9.99
CA LEU A 29 5.54 16.65 -10.47
C LEU A 29 6.05 17.50 -9.30
N ILE A 30 5.26 17.67 -8.25
CA ILE A 30 5.63 18.51 -7.10
C ILE A 30 6.66 17.86 -6.16
N MET A 31 6.87 16.55 -6.26
CA MET A 31 7.83 15.79 -5.44
C MET A 31 9.07 15.38 -6.24
N LEU A 32 9.17 15.77 -7.52
CA LEU A 32 10.21 15.30 -8.43
C LEU A 32 11.59 15.89 -8.08
N ASP A 33 11.64 17.17 -7.73
CA ASP A 33 12.85 17.88 -7.31
C ASP A 33 13.49 17.20 -6.09
N MET A 34 12.69 16.99 -5.03
CA MET A 34 13.15 16.29 -3.83
C MET A 34 13.49 14.83 -4.13
N GLU A 35 12.78 14.17 -5.04
CA GLU A 35 13.10 12.80 -5.41
C GLU A 35 14.48 12.73 -6.09
N ILE A 36 14.77 13.60 -7.05
CA ILE A 36 16.09 13.67 -7.71
C ILE A 36 17.20 13.84 -6.68
N ASP A 37 17.04 14.78 -5.76
CA ASP A 37 18.07 15.10 -4.77
C ASP A 37 18.29 13.98 -3.74
N PHE A 38 17.23 13.36 -3.22
CA PHE A 38 17.32 12.41 -2.11
C PHE A 38 17.33 10.94 -2.53
N PHE A 39 16.69 10.60 -3.65
CA PHE A 39 16.51 9.22 -4.08
C PHE A 39 17.56 8.77 -5.11
N TRP A 40 17.81 9.59 -6.13
CA TRP A 40 18.64 9.19 -7.27
C TRP A 40 20.16 9.30 -7.02
N SER A 41 20.57 10.08 -6.03
CA SER A 41 21.97 10.42 -5.75
C SER A 41 22.75 9.42 -4.87
N GLY A 42 22.18 8.26 -4.49
CA GLY A 42 22.80 7.37 -3.50
C GLY A 42 22.61 5.87 -3.75
N PRO A 43 23.24 5.01 -2.93
CA PRO A 43 23.19 3.57 -3.11
C PRO A 43 21.79 2.99 -2.87
N TRP A 44 21.46 1.90 -3.56
CA TRP A 44 20.20 1.19 -3.40
C TRP A 44 20.13 0.49 -2.04
N THR A 45 19.23 0.95 -1.18
CA THR A 45 18.91 0.32 0.10
C THR A 45 17.52 -0.31 0.05
N LEU A 46 17.22 -1.24 0.95
CA LEU A 46 15.90 -1.88 1.03
C LEU A 46 14.77 -0.84 1.18
N SER A 47 14.98 0.19 1.99
CA SER A 47 14.01 1.28 2.17
C SER A 47 13.76 2.07 0.88
N ARG A 48 14.79 2.26 0.04
CA ARG A 48 14.65 2.91 -1.27
C ARG A 48 13.88 2.03 -2.25
N ILE A 49 14.16 0.74 -2.29
CA ILE A 49 13.39 -0.20 -3.12
C ILE A 49 11.92 -0.18 -2.71
N LEU A 50 11.64 -0.22 -1.40
CA LEU A 50 10.27 -0.21 -0.88
C LEU A 50 9.55 1.11 -1.21
N PHE A 51 10.25 2.25 -1.11
CA PHE A 51 9.74 3.55 -1.54
C PHE A 51 9.41 3.58 -3.03
N PHE A 52 10.33 3.09 -3.87
CA PHE A 52 10.16 3.04 -5.31
C PHE A 52 8.95 2.20 -5.71
N LEU A 53 8.85 0.97 -5.18
CA LEU A 53 7.70 0.10 -5.45
C LEU A 53 6.38 0.75 -5.00
N ASN A 54 6.37 1.37 -3.81
CA ASN A 54 5.17 2.03 -3.30
C ASN A 54 4.76 3.23 -4.16
N ARG A 55 5.72 3.95 -4.73
CA ARG A 55 5.46 5.10 -5.58
C ARG A 55 4.97 4.66 -6.96
N TYR A 56 5.78 3.89 -7.69
CA TYR A 56 5.57 3.63 -9.13
C TYR A 56 4.53 2.55 -9.45
N ILE A 57 4.24 1.62 -8.53
CA ILE A 57 3.20 0.60 -8.76
C ILE A 57 1.80 1.24 -8.86
N PRO A 58 1.34 2.06 -7.89
CA PRO A 58 0.04 2.74 -8.00
C PRO A 58 -0.12 3.56 -9.28
N LEU A 59 0.93 4.29 -9.70
CA LEU A 59 0.90 5.04 -10.96
C LEU A 59 0.66 4.12 -12.15
N SER A 60 1.36 2.98 -12.19
CA SER A 60 1.20 1.97 -13.25
C SER A 60 -0.21 1.38 -13.27
N VAL A 61 -0.78 1.07 -12.09
CA VAL A 61 -2.15 0.56 -11.96
C VAL A 61 -3.16 1.58 -12.45
N THR A 62 -3.07 2.84 -11.98
CA THR A 62 -3.99 3.92 -12.38
C THR A 62 -3.92 4.16 -13.90
N GLY A 63 -2.73 4.17 -14.48
CA GLY A 63 -2.54 4.30 -15.93
C GLY A 63 -3.17 3.15 -16.73
N LEU A 64 -3.00 1.91 -16.28
CA LEU A 64 -3.61 0.73 -16.93
C LEU A 64 -5.13 0.74 -16.81
N VAL A 65 -5.68 1.11 -15.64
CA VAL A 65 -7.13 1.24 -15.45
C VAL A 65 -7.69 2.33 -16.37
N PHE A 66 -7.05 3.49 -16.43
CA PHE A 66 -7.43 4.56 -17.34
C PHE A 66 -7.40 4.11 -18.80
N HIS A 67 -6.37 3.38 -19.22
CA HIS A 67 -6.27 2.82 -20.57
C HIS A 67 -7.44 1.88 -20.89
N VAL A 68 -7.77 0.95 -19.99
CA VAL A 68 -8.92 0.05 -20.15
C VAL A 68 -10.24 0.82 -20.28
N LEU A 69 -10.44 1.86 -19.46
CA LEU A 69 -11.65 2.69 -19.51
C LEU A 69 -11.76 3.50 -20.82
N CYS A 70 -10.64 3.95 -21.39
CA CYS A 70 -10.63 4.69 -22.64
C CYS A 70 -10.89 3.79 -23.86
N VAL A 71 -10.22 2.63 -23.92
CA VAL A 71 -10.33 1.71 -25.07
C VAL A 71 -11.61 0.86 -25.00
N LYS A 72 -12.23 0.75 -23.82
CA LYS A 72 -13.45 -0.04 -23.54
C LYS A 72 -13.31 -1.54 -23.86
N THR A 73 -12.09 -2.00 -24.09
CA THR A 73 -11.75 -3.40 -24.27
C THR A 73 -10.54 -3.72 -23.38
N ALA A 74 -10.54 -4.92 -22.81
CA ALA A 74 -9.42 -5.39 -21.99
C ALA A 74 -9.11 -6.83 -22.38
N SER A 75 -7.87 -7.07 -22.80
CA SER A 75 -7.37 -8.42 -22.96
C SER A 75 -7.18 -9.07 -21.58
N ASN A 76 -7.32 -10.39 -21.51
CA ASN A 76 -7.09 -11.13 -20.26
C ASN A 76 -5.71 -10.83 -19.64
N SER A 77 -4.69 -10.61 -20.49
CA SER A 77 -3.34 -10.23 -20.04
C SER A 77 -3.34 -8.91 -19.28
N ILE A 78 -4.05 -7.88 -19.76
CA ILE A 78 -4.10 -6.57 -19.09
C ILE A 78 -4.81 -6.68 -17.74
N ILE A 79 -5.92 -7.42 -17.68
CA ILE A 79 -6.67 -7.60 -16.43
C ILE A 79 -5.81 -8.35 -15.39
N ILE A 80 -5.10 -9.40 -15.82
CA ILE A 80 -4.16 -10.13 -14.97
C ILE A 80 -3.03 -9.21 -14.49
N SER A 81 -2.45 -8.40 -15.37
CA SER A 81 -1.42 -7.42 -14.99
C SER A 81 -1.91 -6.43 -13.95
N ILE A 82 -3.12 -5.88 -14.11
CA ILE A 82 -3.73 -4.98 -13.13
C ILE A 82 -3.90 -5.69 -11.77
N ALA A 83 -4.41 -6.92 -11.76
CA ALA A 83 -4.60 -7.69 -10.53
C ALA A 83 -3.27 -7.98 -9.80
N VAL A 84 -2.25 -8.42 -10.53
CA VAL A 84 -0.91 -8.71 -9.99
C VAL A 84 -0.25 -7.43 -9.47
N LEU A 85 -0.26 -6.34 -10.24
CA LEU A 85 0.31 -5.07 -9.83
C LEU A 85 -0.39 -4.50 -8.60
N THR A 86 -1.73 -4.60 -8.55
CA THR A 86 -2.49 -4.19 -7.36
C THR A 86 -2.09 -5.00 -6.14
N GLY A 87 -1.96 -6.32 -6.27
CA GLY A 87 -1.48 -7.18 -5.20
C GLY A 87 -0.08 -6.79 -4.70
N LEU A 88 0.86 -6.56 -5.62
CA LEU A 88 2.21 -6.09 -5.28
C LEU A 88 2.20 -4.73 -4.58
N GLY A 89 1.35 -3.80 -5.03
CA GLY A 89 1.19 -2.48 -4.45
C GLY A 89 0.67 -2.54 -3.01
N LEU A 90 -0.34 -3.37 -2.75
CA LEU A 90 -0.86 -3.60 -1.40
C LEU A 90 0.17 -4.25 -0.48
N THR A 91 0.89 -5.28 -0.94
CA THR A 91 1.96 -5.91 -0.16
C THR A 91 3.05 -4.91 0.20
N THR A 92 3.46 -4.07 -0.76
CA THR A 92 4.48 -3.03 -0.51
C THR A 92 4.01 -2.01 0.52
N THR A 93 2.74 -1.59 0.43
CA THR A 93 2.12 -0.66 1.37
C THR A 93 2.05 -1.25 2.77
N GLU A 94 1.63 -2.50 2.89
CA GLU A 94 1.57 -3.19 4.17
C GLU A 94 2.94 -3.34 4.82
N VAL A 95 3.95 -3.75 4.05
CA VAL A 95 5.34 -3.86 4.55
C VAL A 95 5.84 -2.49 5.04
N MET A 96 5.54 -1.41 4.31
CA MET A 96 5.90 -0.06 4.72
C MET A 96 5.24 0.33 6.05
N HIS A 97 3.94 0.03 6.23
CA HIS A 97 3.24 0.28 7.49
C HIS A 97 3.79 -0.57 8.64
N ALA A 98 4.04 -1.86 8.40
CA ALA A 98 4.60 -2.77 9.39
C ALA A 98 5.98 -2.29 9.87
N VAL A 99 6.87 -1.86 8.96
CA VAL A 99 8.19 -1.30 9.31
C VAL A 99 8.04 -0.01 10.12
N ARG A 100 7.14 0.90 9.72
CA ARG A 100 6.88 2.15 10.47
C ARG A 100 6.41 1.87 11.90
N LEU A 101 5.45 0.96 12.06
CA LEU A 101 4.94 0.54 13.36
C LEU A 101 6.02 -0.16 14.20
N TRP A 102 6.84 -1.01 13.57
CA TRP A 102 7.94 -1.72 14.22
C TRP A 102 8.94 -0.78 14.89
N HIS A 103 9.37 0.26 14.16
CA HIS A 103 10.28 1.27 14.71
C HIS A 103 9.63 2.09 15.83
N MET A 104 8.33 2.39 15.71
CA MET A 104 7.59 3.18 16.69
C MET A 104 7.33 2.43 18.02
N PHE A 105 7.17 1.11 17.98
CA PHE A 105 6.94 0.25 19.16
C PHE A 105 8.22 -0.45 19.64
N THR A 106 9.34 0.27 19.70
CA THR A 106 10.67 -0.31 20.00
C THR A 106 10.71 -1.11 21.31
N SER A 107 9.95 -0.68 22.33
CA SER A 107 10.06 -1.16 23.72
C SER A 107 9.24 -2.42 24.04
N SER A 108 8.25 -2.77 23.22
CA SER A 108 7.26 -3.81 23.57
C SER A 108 7.27 -4.93 22.54
N THR A 109 8.06 -5.96 22.80
CA THR A 109 8.11 -7.21 22.01
C THR A 109 6.73 -7.83 21.72
N PRO A 110 5.76 -7.90 22.65
CA PRO A 110 4.46 -8.50 22.32
C PRO A 110 3.71 -7.72 21.24
N ILE A 111 3.76 -6.38 21.27
CA ILE A 111 3.10 -5.53 20.27
C ILE A 111 3.74 -5.74 18.88
N LYS A 112 5.07 -5.88 18.84
CA LYS A 112 5.80 -6.19 17.60
C LYS A 112 5.38 -7.55 17.00
N CYS A 113 5.26 -8.58 17.84
CA CYS A 113 4.76 -9.89 17.39
C CYS A 113 3.33 -9.79 16.85
N VAL A 114 2.44 -9.08 17.53
CA VAL A 114 1.06 -8.87 17.08
C VAL A 114 1.01 -8.18 15.71
N ILE A 115 1.78 -7.10 15.51
CA ILE A 115 1.85 -6.38 14.23
C ILE A 115 2.35 -7.31 13.12
N LEU A 116 3.42 -8.07 13.35
CA LEU A 116 3.95 -9.01 12.36
C LEU A 116 2.95 -10.11 12.04
N SER A 117 2.29 -10.68 13.04
CA SER A 117 1.30 -11.75 12.84
C SER A 117 0.11 -11.25 12.00
N ILE A 118 -0.43 -10.06 12.30
CA ILE A 118 -1.51 -9.46 11.52
C ILE A 118 -1.06 -9.20 10.07
N SER A 119 0.12 -8.60 9.89
CA SER A 119 0.66 -8.29 8.56
C SER A 119 0.90 -9.55 7.72
N LEU A 120 1.37 -10.63 8.35
CA LEU A 120 1.62 -11.91 7.70
C LEU A 120 0.31 -12.58 7.28
N VAL A 121 -0.67 -12.64 8.19
CA VAL A 121 -1.99 -13.21 7.90
C VAL A 121 -2.65 -12.45 6.75
N TYR A 122 -2.59 -11.11 6.77
CA TYR A 122 -3.11 -10.28 5.69
C TYR A 122 -2.47 -10.62 4.33
N ASN A 123 -1.14 -10.68 4.27
CA ASN A 123 -0.43 -11.01 3.03
C ASN A 123 -0.77 -12.42 2.53
N ILE A 124 -0.83 -13.42 3.42
CA ILE A 124 -1.18 -14.79 3.05
C ILE A 124 -2.59 -14.83 2.43
N VAL A 125 -3.58 -14.20 3.07
CA VAL A 125 -4.96 -14.16 2.58
C VAL A 125 -5.03 -13.45 1.22
N GLN A 126 -4.34 -12.31 1.07
CA GLN A 126 -4.32 -11.55 -0.17
C GLN A 126 -3.74 -12.36 -1.34
N TRP A 127 -2.60 -13.02 -1.14
CA TRP A 127 -1.97 -13.83 -2.18
C TRP A 127 -2.76 -15.11 -2.48
N ALA A 128 -3.43 -15.70 -1.49
CA ALA A 128 -4.34 -16.82 -1.72
C ALA A 128 -5.55 -16.43 -2.57
N LEU A 129 -6.11 -15.23 -2.35
CA LEU A 129 -7.20 -14.68 -3.17
C LEU A 129 -6.74 -14.37 -4.60
N LEU A 130 -5.54 -13.82 -4.76
CA LEU A 130 -4.97 -13.58 -6.10
C LEU A 130 -4.68 -14.90 -6.82
N ALA A 131 -4.13 -15.90 -6.13
CA ALA A 131 -3.86 -17.22 -6.72
C ALA A 131 -5.15 -17.94 -7.14
N SER A 132 -6.22 -17.85 -6.35
CA SER A 132 -7.52 -18.42 -6.72
C SER A 132 -8.13 -17.71 -7.93
N TYR A 133 -7.98 -16.39 -8.01
CA TYR A 133 -8.35 -15.59 -9.18
C TYR A 133 -7.59 -16.04 -10.45
N LEU A 134 -6.27 -16.19 -10.37
CA LEU A 134 -5.44 -16.61 -11.51
C LEU A 134 -5.75 -18.05 -11.96
N ARG A 135 -6.16 -18.92 -11.05
CA ARG A 135 -6.47 -20.32 -11.34
C ARG A 135 -7.84 -20.52 -11.98
N SER A 136 -8.83 -19.69 -11.66
CA SER A 136 -10.18 -19.81 -12.20
C SER A 136 -10.80 -18.42 -12.47
N PRO A 137 -10.92 -18.00 -13.74
CA PRO A 137 -11.55 -16.73 -14.12
C PRO A 137 -13.02 -16.63 -13.70
N ALA A 138 -13.72 -17.75 -13.48
CA ALA A 138 -15.10 -17.74 -12.99
C ALA A 138 -15.20 -17.22 -11.54
N SER A 139 -14.14 -17.33 -10.75
CA SER A 139 -14.03 -16.75 -9.40
C SER A 139 -13.82 -15.22 -9.42
N ALA A 140 -13.54 -14.63 -10.59
CA ALA A 140 -13.32 -13.20 -10.76
C ALA A 140 -14.50 -12.35 -10.28
N LEU A 141 -15.73 -12.87 -10.43
CA LEU A 141 -16.94 -12.15 -10.02
C LEU A 141 -16.98 -11.91 -8.50
N HIS A 142 -16.39 -12.79 -7.69
CA HIS A 142 -16.26 -12.60 -6.25
C HIS A 142 -15.12 -11.64 -5.88
N PHE A 143 -14.02 -11.65 -6.61
CA PHE A 143 -12.88 -10.74 -6.42
C PHE A 143 -13.25 -9.27 -6.70
N TYR A 144 -14.09 -9.05 -7.72
CA TYR A 144 -14.62 -7.74 -8.06
C TYR A 144 -15.86 -7.35 -7.25
N SER A 145 -16.45 -8.27 -6.47
CA SER A 145 -17.43 -7.85 -5.48
C SER A 145 -16.72 -6.96 -4.47
N GLY A 146 -17.13 -5.69 -4.34
CA GLY A 146 -16.50 -4.72 -3.42
C GLY A 146 -16.37 -5.23 -1.97
N LYS A 147 -17.10 -6.29 -1.63
CA LYS A 147 -17.02 -7.02 -0.36
C LYS A 147 -15.65 -7.69 -0.10
N ALA A 148 -14.95 -8.14 -1.14
CA ALA A 148 -13.62 -8.75 -1.00
C ALA A 148 -12.57 -7.76 -0.46
N TRP A 149 -12.80 -6.46 -0.66
CA TRP A 149 -11.89 -5.38 -0.26
C TRP A 149 -12.14 -4.89 1.17
N ILE A 150 -13.29 -5.20 1.76
CA ILE A 150 -13.67 -4.73 3.11
C ILE A 150 -12.67 -5.19 4.18
N PRO A 151 -12.26 -6.47 4.25
CA PRO A 151 -11.28 -6.90 5.26
C PRO A 151 -9.94 -6.19 5.08
N ALA A 152 -9.49 -6.00 3.84
CA ALA A 152 -8.25 -5.30 3.53
C ALA A 152 -8.29 -3.84 3.97
N LEU A 153 -9.37 -3.12 3.65
CA LEU A 153 -9.60 -1.75 4.08
C LEU A 153 -9.66 -1.63 5.61
N LEU A 154 -10.32 -2.58 6.28
CA LEU A 154 -10.43 -2.58 7.73
C LEU A 154 -9.06 -2.75 8.40
N ILE A 155 -8.24 -3.69 7.92
CA ILE A 155 -6.89 -3.92 8.46
C ILE A 155 -6.01 -2.68 8.24
N HIS A 156 -6.00 -2.11 7.03
CA HIS A 156 -5.25 -0.89 6.74
C HIS A 156 -5.71 0.29 7.59
N PHE A 157 -7.02 0.46 7.74
CA PHE A 157 -7.60 1.51 8.59
C PHE A 157 -7.16 1.36 10.05
N LEU A 158 -7.19 0.14 10.59
CA LEU A 158 -6.75 -0.13 11.97
C LEU A 158 -5.25 0.14 12.15
N LEU A 159 -4.40 -0.30 11.22
CA LEU A 159 -2.95 -0.05 11.27
C LEU A 159 -2.63 1.44 11.14
N PHE A 160 -3.36 2.15 10.28
CA PHE A 160 -3.25 3.60 10.14
C PHE A 160 -3.70 4.31 11.42
N LEU A 161 -4.84 3.94 11.99
CA LEU A 161 -5.35 4.51 13.22
C LEU A 161 -4.37 4.29 14.38
N LEU A 162 -3.78 3.10 14.52
CA LEU A 162 -2.73 2.83 15.50
C LEU A 162 -1.52 3.74 15.29
N THR A 163 -1.14 4.00 14.04
CA THR A 163 -0.05 4.92 13.70
C THR A 163 -0.37 6.34 14.16
N VAL A 164 -1.58 6.83 13.86
CA VAL A 164 -2.06 8.16 14.23
C VAL A 164 -2.15 8.31 15.75
N VAL A 165 -2.86 7.41 16.43
CA VAL A 165 -3.02 7.45 17.90
C VAL A 165 -1.67 7.50 18.58
N ARG A 166 -0.70 6.70 18.12
CA ARG A 166 0.64 6.66 18.71
C ARG A 166 1.47 7.91 18.39
N ALA A 167 1.30 8.52 17.22
CA ALA A 167 1.94 9.79 16.88
C ALA A 167 1.48 10.92 17.82
N PHE A 168 0.20 10.91 18.22
CA PHE A 168 -0.38 11.94 19.10
C PHE A 168 -0.31 11.61 20.59
N VAL A 169 -0.24 10.34 21.00
CA VAL A 169 -0.09 9.96 22.41
C VAL A 169 1.39 10.02 22.78
N PRO A 170 1.84 11.02 23.56
CA PRO A 170 3.24 11.19 23.89
C PRO A 170 3.74 9.96 24.63
N ARG A 171 4.89 9.43 24.19
CA ARG A 171 5.61 8.37 24.91
C ARG A 171 5.86 8.90 26.32
N ARG A 172 5.25 8.29 27.35
CA ARG A 172 5.69 8.53 28.74
C ARG A 172 7.21 8.28 28.74
N ARG A 173 8.00 9.35 28.91
CA ARG A 173 9.47 9.30 28.95
C ARG A 173 9.86 8.05 29.74
N SER A 174 10.53 7.11 29.07
CA SER A 174 10.93 5.86 29.71
C SER A 174 11.81 6.20 30.92
N ALA A 175 11.86 5.28 31.86
CA ALA A 175 12.72 5.36 33.03
C ALA A 175 14.20 5.62 32.69
N ASP A 176 14.63 5.38 31.43
CA ASP A 176 15.98 5.69 30.93
C ASP A 176 16.31 7.18 31.00
N GLY A 177 15.32 8.05 30.75
CA GLY A 177 15.51 9.50 30.89
C GLY A 177 15.74 9.92 32.33
N ARG A 178 15.19 9.18 33.31
CA ARG A 178 15.47 9.40 34.74
C ARG A 178 16.87 8.90 35.11
N TRP A 179 17.32 7.79 34.54
CA TRP A 179 18.69 7.29 34.77
C TRP A 179 19.73 8.25 34.21
N LEU A 180 19.57 8.73 32.97
CA LEU A 180 20.47 9.72 32.37
C LEU A 180 20.47 11.03 33.15
N ARG A 181 19.28 11.52 33.54
CA ARG A 181 19.16 12.75 34.34
C ARG A 181 19.78 12.60 35.73
N ASN A 182 19.60 11.46 36.39
CA ASN A 182 20.21 11.21 37.69
C ASN A 182 21.73 11.02 37.61
N ARG A 183 22.26 10.67 36.44
CA ARG A 183 23.71 10.61 36.19
C ARG A 183 24.30 12.00 35.98
N VAL A 184 23.64 12.85 35.18
CA VAL A 184 24.05 14.24 34.95
C VAL A 184 23.94 15.11 36.19
N LEU A 185 22.93 14.89 37.05
CA LEU A 185 22.77 15.65 38.31
C LEU A 185 23.73 15.22 39.44
N LYS A 186 24.53 14.17 39.24
CA LYS A 186 25.52 13.67 40.21
C LYS A 186 26.95 14.11 39.88
N GLU A 187 27.17 14.75 38.74
CA GLU A 187 28.41 15.43 38.36
C GLU A 187 28.26 16.94 38.63
#